data_AF-A0A4R2CT28-F1
#
_entry.id   AF-A0A4R2CT28-F1
#
_cell.length_a   1.000
_cell.length_b   1.000
_cell.length_c   1.000
_cell.angle_alpha   90.00
_cell.angle_beta   90.00
_cell.angle_gamma   90.00
#
_symmetry.space_group_name_H-M   'P 1'
#
loop_
_entity.id
_entity.type
_entity.pdbx_description
1 polymer ?
#
loop_
_entity_poly.entity_id
_entity_poly.type
_entity_poly.pdbx_seq_one_letter_code
_entity_poly.pdbx_strand_id
1 'polypeptide(L)'
;MTTHAVSASEHFAAKLRYEIDPADLATLRGGGARPLVIDVRSLASWKQGRIAGAVHIPGDELELRAAVEVPRDADVIVYCWGPGCNGSTKAALVLSQLGYSVRELIGGFEYWAREGLQIENESGRSRLPIDGLTAPLVG
;
A
#
# COMPACT_ATOMS: atom_id res chain seq x y z
N MET A 1 13.97 36.82 -1.46
CA MET A 1 12.87 35.83 -1.34
C MET A 1 12.96 35.24 0.05
N THR A 2 12.05 35.61 0.95
CA THR A 2 11.95 35.04 2.30
C THR A 2 11.21 33.72 2.20
N THR A 3 11.92 32.61 2.38
CA THR A 3 11.32 31.28 2.58
C THR A 3 10.53 31.33 3.88
N HIS A 4 9.21 31.29 3.80
CA HIS A 4 8.39 31.04 4.98
C HIS A 4 8.61 29.58 5.41
N ALA A 5 8.90 29.38 6.70
CA ALA A 5 8.98 28.04 7.26
C ALA A 5 7.62 27.35 7.10
N VAL A 6 7.62 26.14 6.51
CA VAL A 6 6.43 25.30 6.44
C VAL A 6 5.96 25.00 7.86
N SER A 7 4.70 25.25 8.16
CA SER A 7 4.13 24.92 9.47
C SER A 7 4.08 23.40 9.67
N ALA A 8 4.09 22.96 10.93
CA ALA A 8 3.93 21.54 11.24
C ALA A 8 2.64 20.95 10.63
N SER A 9 1.55 21.71 10.64
CA SER A 9 0.26 21.28 10.07
C SER A 9 0.35 21.06 8.56
N GLU A 10 0.99 21.97 7.81
CA GLU A 10 1.15 21.82 6.36
C GLU A 10 2.04 20.63 6.01
N HIS A 11 3.10 20.42 6.78
CA HIS A 11 3.99 19.27 6.62
C HIS A 11 3.24 17.94 6.80
N PHE A 12 2.53 17.75 7.92
CA PHE A 12 1.83 16.50 8.19
C PHE A 12 0.63 16.28 7.26
N ALA A 13 -0.09 17.34 6.88
CA ALA A 13 -1.13 17.24 5.87
C ALA A 13 -0.58 16.81 4.51
N ALA A 14 0.61 17.27 4.12
CA ALA A 14 1.27 16.80 2.91
C ALA A 14 1.70 15.34 3.00
N LYS A 15 2.30 14.93 4.12
CA LYS A 15 2.70 13.56 4.37
C LYS A 15 1.52 12.58 4.22
N LEU A 16 0.42 12.84 4.94
CA LEU A 16 -0.79 11.99 4.94
C LEU A 16 -1.51 11.92 3.58
N ARG A 17 -1.21 12.80 2.62
CA ARG A 17 -1.76 12.68 1.25
C ARG A 17 -1.05 11.62 0.41
N TYR A 18 0.16 11.20 0.78
CA TYR A 18 1.00 10.30 -0.03
C TYR A 18 1.24 8.94 0.63
N GLU A 19 0.71 8.73 1.85
CA GLU A 19 0.79 7.46 2.56
C GLU A 19 -0.60 7.04 3.09
N ILE A 20 -0.74 5.76 3.37
CA ILE A 20 -1.88 5.17 4.06
C ILE A 20 -1.34 4.07 4.97
N ASP A 21 -1.92 3.88 6.15
CA ASP A 21 -1.61 2.75 7.01
C ASP A 21 -2.60 1.58 6.81
N PRO A 22 -2.35 0.39 7.39
CA PRO A 22 -3.25 -0.75 7.23
C PRO A 22 -4.66 -0.52 7.79
N ALA A 23 -4.78 0.20 8.91
CA ALA A 23 -6.06 0.48 9.57
C ALA A 23 -6.95 1.40 8.72
N ASP A 24 -6.39 2.45 8.14
CA ASP A 24 -7.06 3.37 7.24
C ASP A 24 -7.47 2.66 5.94
N LEU A 25 -6.59 1.82 5.36
CA LEU A 25 -6.94 1.04 4.18
C LEU A 25 -8.07 0.04 4.45
N ALA A 26 -8.05 -0.61 5.62
CA ALA A 26 -9.10 -1.52 6.05
C ALA A 26 -10.44 -0.79 6.27
N THR A 27 -10.40 0.38 6.93
CA THR A 27 -11.58 1.23 7.15
C THR A 27 -12.16 1.73 5.83
N LEU A 28 -11.32 2.21 4.92
CA LEU A 28 -11.70 2.66 3.58
C LEU A 28 -12.42 1.53 2.81
N ARG A 29 -11.86 0.31 2.84
CA ARG A 29 -12.49 -0.88 2.22
C ARG A 29 -13.82 -1.25 2.89
N GLY A 30 -13.89 -1.17 4.22
CA GLY A 30 -15.10 -1.42 5.01
C GLY A 30 -16.23 -0.43 4.69
N GLY A 31 -15.89 0.82 4.40
CA GLY A 31 -16.82 1.87 3.95
C GLY A 31 -17.29 1.74 2.50
N GLY A 32 -16.90 0.69 1.78
CA GLY A 32 -17.35 0.41 0.41
C GLY A 32 -16.41 0.89 -0.69
N ALA A 33 -15.36 1.67 -0.36
CA ALA A 33 -14.36 2.05 -1.35
C ALA A 33 -13.53 0.84 -1.80
N ARG A 34 -13.02 0.91 -3.04
CA ARG A 34 -12.29 -0.17 -3.71
C ARG A 34 -11.02 0.37 -4.36
N PRO A 35 -10.05 0.88 -3.58
CA PRO A 35 -8.78 1.32 -4.15
C PRO A 35 -8.06 0.15 -4.83
N LEU A 36 -7.33 0.45 -5.91
CA LEU A 36 -6.49 -0.53 -6.58
C LEU A 36 -5.22 -0.73 -5.76
N VAL A 37 -5.10 -1.91 -5.13
CA VAL A 37 -3.91 -2.25 -4.33
C VAL A 37 -2.95 -3.04 -5.20
N ILE A 38 -1.72 -2.56 -5.36
CA ILE A 38 -0.69 -3.17 -6.19
C ILE A 38 0.43 -3.70 -5.30
N ASP A 39 0.71 -5.00 -5.43
CA ASP A 39 1.89 -5.64 -4.86
C ASP A 39 3.05 -5.50 -5.84
N VAL A 40 4.11 -4.81 -5.41
CA VAL A 40 5.30 -4.57 -6.25
C VAL A 40 6.47 -5.51 -5.93
N ARG A 41 6.23 -6.52 -5.09
CA ARG A 41 7.24 -7.53 -4.74
C ARG A 41 7.40 -8.56 -5.86
N SER A 42 8.37 -9.45 -5.69
CA SER A 42 8.62 -10.55 -6.63
C SER A 42 7.44 -11.54 -6.72
N LEU A 43 7.40 -12.32 -7.81
CA LEU A 43 6.42 -13.41 -7.96
C LEU A 43 6.50 -14.44 -6.82
N ALA A 44 7.70 -14.74 -6.30
CA ALA A 44 7.85 -15.64 -5.17
C ALA A 44 7.16 -15.07 -3.91
N SER A 45 7.32 -13.77 -3.65
CA SER A 45 6.66 -13.07 -2.55
C SER A 45 5.13 -13.04 -2.72
N TRP A 46 4.66 -12.77 -3.95
CA TRP A 46 3.24 -12.80 -4.29
C TRP A 46 2.59 -14.17 -4.03
N LYS A 47 3.30 -15.25 -4.38
CA LYS A 47 2.84 -16.63 -4.14
C LYS A 47 2.85 -17.00 -2.66
N GLN A 48 3.83 -16.51 -1.90
CA GLN A 48 3.91 -16.72 -0.45
C GLN A 48 2.69 -16.15 0.28
N GLY A 49 2.23 -14.97 -0.14
CA GLY A 49 1.00 -14.37 0.34
C GLY A 49 0.94 -12.89 0.02
N ARG A 50 -0.28 -12.37 -0.17
CA ARG A 50 -0.55 -10.99 -0.57
C ARG A 50 -1.74 -10.42 0.18
N ILE A 51 -1.89 -9.10 0.13
CA ILE A 51 -3.15 -8.45 0.53
C ILE A 51 -4.28 -9.00 -0.34
N ALA A 52 -5.37 -9.44 0.29
CA ALA A 52 -6.50 -10.00 -0.47
C ALA A 52 -7.08 -8.97 -1.45
N GLY A 53 -7.29 -9.39 -2.70
CA GLY A 53 -7.77 -8.55 -3.78
C GLY A 53 -6.75 -7.56 -4.34
N ALA A 54 -5.46 -7.67 -3.99
CA ALA A 54 -4.40 -6.93 -4.67
C ALA A 54 -4.21 -7.43 -6.12
N VAL A 55 -3.51 -6.64 -6.94
CA VAL A 55 -2.99 -7.01 -8.25
C VAL A 55 -1.46 -7.09 -8.18
N HIS A 56 -0.86 -8.02 -8.92
CA HIS A 56 0.59 -8.19 -8.94
C HIS A 56 1.23 -7.48 -10.13
N ILE A 57 2.04 -6.46 -9.84
CA ILE A 57 2.86 -5.79 -10.84
C ILE A 57 4.24 -5.57 -10.21
N PRO A 58 5.24 -6.45 -10.47
CA PRO A 58 6.60 -6.28 -9.98
C PRO A 58 7.15 -4.88 -10.27
N GLY A 59 7.90 -4.33 -9.32
CA GLY A 59 8.37 -2.94 -9.39
C GLY A 59 9.24 -2.63 -10.63
N ASP A 60 9.96 -3.62 -11.15
CA ASP A 60 10.76 -3.53 -12.39
C ASP A 60 9.92 -3.60 -13.68
N GLU A 61 8.69 -4.07 -13.59
CA GLU A 61 7.74 -4.12 -14.70
C GLU A 61 6.71 -2.97 -14.66
N LEU A 62 6.66 -2.24 -13.54
CA LEU A 62 5.58 -1.30 -13.22
C LEU A 62 5.42 -0.19 -14.26
N GLU A 63 6.52 0.40 -14.73
CA GLU A 63 6.48 1.49 -15.71
C GLU A 63 5.80 1.07 -17.02
N LEU A 64 6.11 -0.14 -17.50
CA LEU A 64 5.57 -0.67 -18.75
C LEU A 64 4.13 -1.18 -18.58
N ARG A 65 3.84 -1.86 -17.46
CA ARG A 65 2.55 -2.51 -17.22
C ARG A 65 1.48 -1.54 -16.74
N ALA A 66 1.84 -0.50 -15.99
CA ALA A 66 0.87 0.45 -15.43
C ALA A 66 -0.01 1.10 -16.52
N ALA A 67 0.58 1.47 -17.66
CA ALA A 67 -0.13 2.11 -18.76
C ALA A 67 -1.26 1.24 -19.36
N VAL A 68 -1.21 -0.08 -19.18
CA VAL A 68 -2.16 -1.04 -19.73
C VAL A 68 -3.10 -1.58 -18.64
N GLU A 69 -2.57 -1.80 -17.43
CA GLU A 69 -3.28 -2.50 -16.35
C GLU A 69 -3.91 -1.58 -15.30
N VAL A 70 -3.46 -0.32 -15.20
CA VAL A 70 -3.91 0.62 -14.17
C VAL A 70 -4.83 1.67 -14.79
N PRO A 71 -6.13 1.69 -14.43
CA PRO A 71 -7.05 2.75 -14.86
C PRO A 71 -6.56 4.13 -14.42
N ARG A 72 -6.70 5.14 -15.29
CA ARG A 72 -6.15 6.49 -15.06
C ARG A 72 -6.78 7.22 -13.87
N ASP A 73 -8.01 6.88 -13.54
CA ASP A 73 -8.80 7.45 -12.45
C ASP A 73 -8.77 6.61 -11.16
N ALA A 74 -7.97 5.53 -11.13
CA ALA A 74 -7.85 4.69 -9.95
C ALA A 74 -7.19 5.42 -8.77
N ASP A 75 -7.74 5.22 -7.57
CA ASP A 75 -7.03 5.47 -6.30
C ASP A 75 -6.06 4.31 -6.06
N VAL A 76 -4.77 4.54 -6.37
CA VAL A 76 -3.75 3.50 -6.33
C VAL A 76 -3.06 3.46 -4.96
N ILE A 77 -2.93 2.26 -4.41
CA ILE A 77 -2.17 1.98 -3.20
C ILE A 77 -1.09 0.98 -3.56
N VAL A 78 0.19 1.31 -3.36
CA VAL A 78 1.31 0.38 -3.60
C VAL A 78 1.89 -0.11 -2.28
N TYR A 79 2.32 -1.37 -2.23
CA TYR A 79 2.98 -1.92 -1.04
C TYR A 79 4.17 -2.83 -1.37
N CYS A 80 5.14 -2.85 -0.45
CA CYS A 80 6.25 -3.81 -0.44
C CYS A 80 6.19 -4.68 0.83
N TRP A 81 7.29 -5.32 1.21
CA TRP A 81 7.39 -6.20 2.37
C TRP A 81 7.01 -5.53 3.68
N GLY A 82 7.61 -4.39 3.99
CA GLY A 82 7.40 -3.70 5.26
C GLY A 82 8.30 -2.48 5.40
N PRO A 83 8.47 -1.93 6.61
CA PRO A 83 9.24 -0.70 6.85
C PRO A 83 10.69 -0.74 6.35
N GLY A 84 11.30 -1.93 6.27
CA GLY A 84 12.65 -2.12 5.75
C GLY A 84 12.75 -2.19 4.21
N CYS A 85 11.68 -1.92 3.46
CA CYS A 85 11.66 -1.99 2.00
C CYS A 85 11.30 -0.64 1.35
N ASN A 86 12.16 -0.14 0.45
CA ASN A 86 11.91 1.06 -0.35
C ASN A 86 11.06 0.79 -1.63
N GLY A 87 10.55 -0.43 -1.80
CA GLY A 87 9.84 -0.84 -3.02
C GLY A 87 8.54 -0.05 -3.25
N SER A 88 7.78 0.20 -2.19
CA SER A 88 6.54 1.00 -2.27
C SER A 88 6.82 2.44 -2.66
N THR A 89 7.82 3.07 -2.04
CA THR A 89 8.21 4.45 -2.34
C THR A 89 8.70 4.60 -3.79
N LYS A 90 9.53 3.66 -4.27
CA LYS A 90 9.98 3.64 -5.68
C LYS A 90 8.81 3.49 -6.64
N ALA A 91 7.86 2.60 -6.33
CA ALA A 91 6.67 2.39 -7.14
C ALA A 91 5.76 3.63 -7.17
N ALA A 92 5.53 4.27 -6.01
CA ALA A 92 4.76 5.50 -5.91
C ALA A 92 5.41 6.64 -6.71
N LEU A 93 6.75 6.73 -6.71
CA LEU A 93 7.47 7.69 -7.55
C LEU A 93 7.21 7.45 -9.04
N VAL A 94 7.36 6.21 -9.52
CA VAL A 94 7.10 5.87 -10.94
C VAL A 94 5.66 6.20 -11.33
N LEU A 95 4.68 5.77 -10.52
CA LEU A 95 3.26 6.01 -10.82
C LEU A 95 2.90 7.49 -10.79
N SER A 96 3.45 8.27 -9.85
CA SER A 96 3.21 9.71 -9.80
C SER A 96 3.83 10.45 -10.99
N GLN A 97 5.01 10.04 -11.47
CA GLN A 97 5.61 10.55 -12.71
C GLN A 97 4.77 10.22 -13.95
N LEU A 98 4.09 9.07 -13.94
CA LEU A 98 3.13 8.69 -14.97
C LEU A 98 1.76 9.37 -14.83
N GLY A 99 1.56 10.19 -13.79
CA GLY A 99 0.35 10.99 -13.56
C GLY A 99 -0.77 10.28 -12.80
N TYR A 100 -0.50 9.15 -12.15
CA TYR A 100 -1.49 8.46 -11.31
C TYR A 100 -1.60 9.11 -9.92
N SER A 101 -2.81 9.10 -9.36
CA SER A 101 -2.99 9.31 -7.92
C SER A 101 -2.52 8.06 -7.19
N VAL A 102 -1.50 8.19 -6.35
CA VAL A 102 -0.87 7.06 -5.67
C VAL A 102 -0.50 7.40 -4.23
N ARG A 103 -0.73 6.44 -3.34
CA ARG A 103 -0.24 6.43 -1.96
C ARG A 103 0.55 5.15 -1.71
N GLU A 104 1.56 5.23 -0.85
CA GLU A 104 2.23 4.03 -0.36
C GLU A 104 1.60 3.51 0.93
N LEU A 105 1.46 2.18 1.03
CA LEU A 105 1.03 1.52 2.26
C LEU A 105 2.23 1.40 3.20
N ILE A 106 2.28 2.24 4.23
CA ILE A 106 3.31 2.14 5.28
C ILE A 106 3.10 0.85 6.09
N GLY A 107 4.21 0.26 6.56
CA GLY A 107 4.17 -1.07 7.21
C GLY A 107 4.07 -2.25 6.24
N GLY A 108 3.69 -2.01 4.97
CA GLY A 108 3.68 -3.01 3.90
C GLY A 108 2.85 -4.26 4.19
N PHE A 109 3.19 -5.37 3.54
CA PHE A 109 2.56 -6.66 3.76
C PHE A 109 2.74 -7.18 5.20
N GLU A 110 3.90 -6.89 5.79
CA GLU A 110 4.26 -7.31 7.14
C GLU A 110 3.23 -6.83 8.16
N TYR A 111 2.99 -5.51 8.24
CA TYR A 111 2.07 -4.97 9.24
C TYR A 111 0.62 -5.31 8.89
N TRP A 112 0.26 -5.31 7.60
CA TRP A 112 -1.05 -5.78 7.16
C TRP A 112 -1.37 -7.20 7.70
N ALA A 113 -0.42 -8.13 7.56
CA ALA A 113 -0.61 -9.49 8.01
C ALA A 113 -0.57 -9.60 9.54
N ARG A 114 0.33 -8.87 10.22
CA ARG A 114 0.47 -8.84 11.69
C ARG A 114 -0.75 -8.22 12.38
N GLU A 115 -1.45 -7.29 11.73
CA GLU A 115 -2.72 -6.74 12.23
C GLU A 115 -3.92 -7.69 12.01
N GLY A 116 -3.70 -8.90 11.50
CA GLY A 116 -4.76 -9.90 11.29
C GLY A 116 -5.72 -9.54 10.15
N LEU A 117 -5.31 -8.64 9.25
CA LEU A 117 -6.11 -8.26 8.08
C LEU A 117 -6.09 -9.38 7.02
N GLN A 118 -7.07 -9.35 6.12
CA GLN A 118 -7.29 -10.45 5.18
C GLN A 118 -6.16 -10.56 4.15
N ILE A 119 -5.54 -11.73 4.09
CA ILE A 119 -4.49 -12.07 3.11
C ILE A 119 -4.99 -13.17 2.17
N GLU A 120 -4.26 -13.39 1.09
CA GLU A 120 -4.56 -14.42 0.10
C GLU A 120 -3.26 -15.07 -0.41
N ASN A 121 -3.29 -16.37 -0.65
CA ASN A 121 -2.24 -17.12 -1.35
C ASN A 121 -2.86 -18.19 -2.26
N GLU A 122 -2.08 -19.16 -2.73
CA GLU A 122 -2.57 -20.25 -3.59
C GLU A 122 -3.59 -21.17 -2.89
N SER A 123 -3.63 -21.20 -1.56
CA SER A 123 -4.61 -21.95 -0.77
C SER A 123 -5.90 -21.17 -0.48
N GLY A 124 -6.00 -19.91 -0.95
CA GLY A 124 -7.16 -19.05 -0.76
C GLY A 124 -6.95 -17.95 0.28
N ARG A 125 -8.05 -17.43 0.82
CA ARG A 125 -8.04 -16.29 1.76
C ARG A 125 -7.93 -16.76 3.20
N SER A 126 -7.16 -16.05 3.99
CA SER A 126 -6.97 -16.33 5.42
C SER A 126 -6.61 -15.07 6.19
N ARG A 127 -6.44 -15.20 7.51
CA ARG A 127 -5.94 -14.17 8.43
C ARG A 127 -4.92 -14.82 9.35
N LEU A 128 -3.86 -14.09 9.70
CA LEU A 128 -2.94 -14.51 10.75
C LEU A 128 -3.47 -14.04 12.13
N PRO A 129 -3.01 -14.64 13.24
CA PRO A 129 -3.25 -14.09 14.56
C PRO A 129 -2.76 -12.63 14.65
N ILE A 130 -3.50 -11.80 15.38
CA ILE A 130 -3.10 -10.41 15.63
C ILE A 130 -1.85 -10.39 16.50
N ASP A 131 -0.83 -9.68 16.05
CA ASP A 131 0.32 -9.30 16.85
C ASP A 131 -0.05 -8.09 17.71
N GLY A 132 0.03 -8.26 19.04
CA GLY A 132 -0.28 -7.21 20.00
C GLY A 132 0.64 -5.99 19.96
N LEU A 133 1.73 -6.04 19.18
CA LEU A 133 2.59 -4.88 18.92
C LEU A 133 2.09 -3.99 17.76
N THR A 134 1.22 -4.51 16.89
CA THR A 134 0.76 -3.79 15.69
C THR A 134 -0.72 -3.46 15.72
N ALA A 135 -1.54 -4.20 16.48
CA ALA A 135 -2.95 -3.85 16.69
C ALA A 135 -3.48 -4.29 18.07
N PRO A 136 -4.56 -3.65 18.57
CA PRO A 136 -5.23 -4.08 19.80
C PRO A 136 -5.75 -5.52 19.70
N LEU A 137 -5.49 -6.33 20.73
CA LEU A 137 -5.99 -7.72 20.82
C LEU A 137 -7.48 -7.79 21.18
N VAL A 138 -8.02 -6.71 21.74
CA VAL A 138 -9.42 -6.58 22.17
C VAL A 138 -9.88 -5.18 21.77
N GLY A 139 -11.03 -5.10 21.10
CA GLY A 139 -11.69 -3.85 20.72
C GLY A 139 -12.65 -3.35 21.79
#